data_AF-A0A7S0H8U2-F1
#
_entry.id   AF-A0A7S0H8U2-F1
#
_cell.length_a   1.000
_cell.length_b   1.000
_cell.length_c   1.000
_cell.angle_alpha   90.00
_cell.angle_beta   90.00
_cell.angle_gamma   90.00
#
_symmetry.space_group_name_H-M   'P 1'
#
loop_
_entity.id
_entity.type
_entity.pdbx_description
1 polymer ?
#
loop_
_entity_poly.entity_id
_entity_poly.type
_entity_poly.pdbx_seq_one_letter_code
_entity_poly.pdbx_strand_id
1 'polypeptide(L)'
;AARIAAAEVVDGLRAVVSGLGDVAASLTGAKAEKPAGLQGPLGIARMGAEIASSDASRLLDFASILSLNLAVFNTLPLPGLDGFMLLVLALEATLGKGTLADEVKGVLNVAAFCAFVYAFSTVLCSDLEAMGPTGRALATPIAAAGKAVAAGLPGLLLGLTIGQLVLKQVEQSAGGSQQAQKGRQQEGNAFLFPEPRKGPR
;
A
#
# COMPACT_ATOMS: atom_id res chain seq x y z
N ALA A 1 -15.46 19.97 -4.82
CA ALA A 1 -14.53 19.10 -5.59
C ALA A 1 -13.67 18.24 -4.66
N ALA A 2 -12.71 18.80 -3.91
CA ALA A 2 -11.78 18.01 -3.08
C ALA A 2 -12.44 17.10 -2.01
N ARG A 3 -13.53 17.52 -1.36
CA ARG A 3 -14.28 16.70 -0.39
C ARG A 3 -15.04 15.52 -1.02
N ILE A 4 -15.44 15.65 -2.29
CA ILE A 4 -16.20 14.60 -3.01
C ILE A 4 -15.22 13.51 -3.48
N ALA A 5 -14.07 13.92 -4.02
CA ALA A 5 -12.99 13.00 -4.40
C ALA A 5 -12.42 12.24 -3.18
N ALA A 6 -12.29 12.88 -2.03
CA ALA A 6 -11.83 12.22 -0.80
C ALA A 6 -12.81 11.15 -0.30
N ALA A 7 -14.11 11.37 -0.42
CA ALA A 7 -15.13 10.40 0.00
C ALA A 7 -15.13 9.16 -0.92
N GLU A 8 -15.05 9.34 -2.23
CA GLU A 8 -14.99 8.23 -3.20
C GLU A 8 -13.73 7.37 -3.02
N VAL A 9 -12.59 8.00 -2.72
CA VAL A 9 -11.35 7.27 -2.42
C VAL A 9 -11.50 6.45 -1.14
N VAL A 10 -12.12 7.00 -0.09
CA VAL A 10 -12.35 6.28 1.17
C VAL A 10 -13.30 5.10 0.97
N ASP A 11 -14.36 5.25 0.18
CA ASP A 11 -15.31 4.18 -0.11
C ASP A 11 -14.70 3.07 -0.98
N GLY A 12 -13.94 3.45 -2.02
CA GLY A 12 -13.21 2.49 -2.86
C GLY A 12 -12.16 1.72 -2.05
N LEU A 13 -11.46 2.42 -1.15
CA LEU A 13 -10.48 1.80 -0.26
C LEU A 13 -11.12 0.85 0.75
N ARG A 14 -12.27 1.25 1.32
CA ARG A 14 -13.04 0.41 2.22
C ARG A 14 -13.52 -0.86 1.52
N ALA A 15 -13.96 -0.76 0.27
CA ALA A 15 -14.38 -1.89 -0.55
C ALA A 15 -13.21 -2.85 -0.86
N VAL A 16 -12.01 -2.32 -1.13
CA VAL A 16 -10.79 -3.14 -1.31
C VAL A 16 -10.45 -3.86 0.01
N VAL A 17 -10.42 -3.14 1.13
CA VAL A 17 -10.12 -3.72 2.45
C VAL A 17 -11.12 -4.80 2.84
N SER A 18 -12.42 -4.57 2.64
CA SER A 18 -13.45 -5.57 2.94
C SER A 18 -13.38 -6.76 1.99
N GLY A 19 -13.21 -6.53 0.69
CA GLY A 19 -13.10 -7.61 -0.30
C GLY A 19 -11.90 -8.52 -0.06
N LEU A 20 -10.77 -7.96 0.38
CA LEU A 20 -9.62 -8.76 0.80
C LEU A 20 -9.81 -9.46 2.14
N GLY A 21 -10.52 -8.84 3.08
CA GLY A 21 -10.98 -9.51 4.30
C GLY A 21 -11.86 -10.72 3.98
N ASP A 22 -12.77 -10.58 3.01
CA ASP A 22 -13.67 -11.65 2.57
C ASP A 22 -12.91 -12.77 1.86
N VAL A 23 -11.93 -12.45 1.01
CA VAL A 23 -11.05 -13.44 0.37
C VAL A 23 -10.20 -14.15 1.42
N ALA A 24 -9.60 -13.44 2.37
CA ALA A 24 -8.83 -14.06 3.44
C ALA A 24 -9.70 -14.93 4.35
N ALA A 25 -10.93 -14.49 4.67
CA ALA A 25 -11.92 -15.28 5.41
C ALA A 25 -12.36 -16.53 4.63
N SER A 26 -12.42 -16.45 3.30
CA SER A 26 -12.70 -17.59 2.43
C SER A 26 -11.57 -18.62 2.45
N LEU A 27 -10.31 -18.17 2.54
CA LEU A 27 -9.13 -19.03 2.64
C LEU A 27 -8.91 -19.64 4.04
N THR A 28 -9.51 -19.04 5.07
CA THR A 28 -9.27 -19.41 6.49
C THR A 28 -10.41 -20.13 7.19
N GLY A 29 -11.56 -20.30 6.52
CA GLY A 29 -12.59 -21.27 6.95
C GLY A 29 -13.91 -20.70 7.48
N ALA A 30 -14.33 -19.48 7.11
CA ALA A 30 -15.69 -19.02 7.44
C ALA A 30 -16.77 -19.51 6.43
N LYS A 31 -16.38 -19.90 5.20
CA LYS A 31 -17.34 -20.37 4.16
C LYS A 31 -16.80 -21.30 3.07
N ALA A 32 -15.54 -21.74 3.08
CA ALA A 32 -15.01 -22.65 2.06
C ALA A 32 -14.17 -23.76 2.67
N GLU A 33 -14.37 -24.98 2.17
CA GLU A 33 -13.46 -26.09 2.36
C GLU A 33 -12.07 -25.66 1.89
N LYS A 34 -11.07 -25.73 2.78
CA LYS A 34 -9.66 -25.52 2.41
C LYS A 34 -9.36 -26.44 1.22
N PRO A 35 -9.00 -25.91 0.03
CA PRO A 35 -8.68 -26.77 -1.10
C PRO A 35 -7.61 -27.75 -0.65
N ALA A 36 -7.91 -29.06 -0.78
CA ALA A 36 -7.02 -30.10 -0.29
C ALA A 36 -5.61 -29.89 -0.87
N GLY A 37 -4.63 -29.64 0.01
CA GLY A 37 -3.22 -29.44 -0.38
C GLY A 37 -2.68 -28.02 -0.25
N LEU A 38 -3.50 -26.99 0.03
CA LEU A 38 -2.97 -25.64 0.26
C LEU A 38 -2.39 -25.52 1.68
N GLN A 39 -1.07 -25.61 1.82
CA GLN A 39 -0.38 -25.38 3.09
C GLN A 39 -0.23 -23.87 3.32
N GLY A 40 -0.58 -23.41 4.53
CA GLY A 40 -0.38 -22.01 4.90
C GLY A 40 1.11 -21.68 5.13
N PRO A 41 1.43 -20.40 5.41
CA PRO A 41 2.81 -19.92 5.54
C PRO A 41 3.63 -20.71 6.55
N LEU A 42 2.99 -21.15 7.64
CA LEU A 42 3.68 -21.87 8.71
C LEU A 42 3.86 -23.35 8.37
N GLY A 43 2.96 -23.93 7.57
CA GLY A 43 3.14 -25.25 6.96
C GLY A 43 4.35 -25.29 6.01
N ILE A 44 4.46 -24.28 5.14
CA ILE A 44 5.61 -24.12 4.22
C ILE A 44 6.92 -23.98 5.01
N ALA A 45 6.93 -23.18 6.08
CA ALA A 45 8.10 -23.02 6.94
C ALA A 45 8.52 -24.34 7.62
N ARG A 46 7.55 -25.15 8.09
CA ARG A 46 7.82 -26.47 8.67
C ARG A 46 8.43 -27.42 7.65
N MET A 47 7.89 -27.47 6.43
CA MET A 47 8.44 -28.27 5.34
C MET A 47 9.88 -27.86 5.03
N GLY A 48 10.16 -26.56 4.99
CA GLY A 48 11.51 -26.05 4.81
C GLY A 48 12.47 -26.48 5.92
N ALA A 49 12.03 -26.46 7.18
CA ALA A 49 12.83 -26.92 8.32
C ALA A 49 13.12 -28.44 8.28
N GLU A 50 12.13 -29.24 7.88
CA GLU A 50 12.31 -30.68 7.69
C GLU A 50 13.30 -31.00 6.55
N ILE A 51 13.23 -30.28 5.43
CA ILE A 51 14.20 -30.43 4.33
C ILE A 51 15.59 -29.99 4.80
N ALA A 52 15.70 -28.87 5.53
CA ALA A 52 16.98 -28.37 6.05
C ALA A 52 17.68 -29.35 7.00
N SER A 53 16.90 -30.08 7.79
CA SER A 53 17.41 -31.05 8.76
C SER A 53 17.72 -32.43 8.16
N SER A 54 17.07 -32.79 7.05
CA SER A 54 17.25 -34.08 6.38
C SER A 54 18.31 -34.03 5.27
N ASP A 55 18.22 -33.04 4.38
CA ASP A 55 19.12 -32.90 3.23
C ASP A 55 19.23 -31.42 2.79
N ALA A 56 20.30 -30.77 3.23
CA ALA A 56 20.57 -29.37 2.91
C ALA A 56 20.77 -29.13 1.41
N SER A 57 21.14 -30.14 0.62
CA SER A 57 21.30 -29.99 -0.84
C SER A 57 19.96 -29.77 -1.54
N ARG A 58 18.89 -30.40 -1.05
CA ARG A 58 17.51 -30.22 -1.53
C ARG A 58 16.88 -28.90 -1.12
N LEU A 59 17.49 -28.19 -0.18
CA LEU A 59 17.03 -26.88 0.25
C LEU A 59 17.08 -25.87 -0.89
N LEU A 60 18.08 -25.97 -1.78
CA LEU A 60 18.19 -25.10 -2.95
C LEU A 60 17.06 -25.34 -3.95
N ASP A 61 16.67 -26.59 -4.19
CA ASP A 61 15.55 -26.91 -5.07
C ASP A 61 14.23 -26.42 -4.48
N PHE A 62 14.01 -26.65 -3.18
CA PHE A 62 12.83 -26.14 -2.47
C PHE A 62 12.77 -24.61 -2.50
N ALA A 63 13.88 -23.94 -2.20
CA ALA A 63 13.97 -22.49 -2.25
C ALA A 63 13.76 -21.94 -3.67
N SER A 64 14.22 -22.65 -4.70
CA SER A 64 14.01 -22.27 -6.10
C SER A 64 12.54 -22.30 -6.48
N ILE A 65 11.82 -23.37 -6.12
CA ILE A 65 10.37 -23.49 -6.34
C ILE A 65 9.62 -22.42 -5.55
N LEU A 66 9.99 -22.22 -4.28
CA LEU A 66 9.36 -21.22 -3.42
C LEU A 66 9.58 -19.80 -3.96
N SER A 67 10.79 -19.48 -4.41
CA SER A 67 11.15 -18.19 -4.99
C SER A 67 10.37 -17.92 -6.29
N LEU A 68 10.24 -18.93 -7.16
CA LEU A 68 9.42 -18.81 -8.37
C LEU A 68 7.95 -18.54 -8.03
N ASN A 69 7.41 -19.25 -7.04
CA ASN A 69 6.05 -19.01 -6.57
C ASN A 69 5.89 -17.60 -6.01
N LEU A 70 6.86 -17.10 -5.22
CA LEU A 70 6.85 -15.73 -4.72
C LEU A 70 6.96 -14.70 -5.85
N ALA A 71 7.74 -14.96 -6.90
CA ALA A 71 7.81 -14.09 -8.07
C ALA A 71 6.43 -13.98 -8.74
N VAL A 72 5.71 -15.09 -8.92
CA VAL A 72 4.35 -15.09 -9.45
C VAL A 72 3.39 -14.35 -8.51
N PHE A 73 3.40 -14.65 -7.22
CA PHE A 73 2.55 -13.97 -6.23
C PHE A 73 2.80 -12.47 -6.17
N ASN A 74 4.05 -12.03 -6.26
CA ASN A 74 4.42 -10.61 -6.27
C ASN A 74 3.92 -9.87 -7.51
N THR A 75 3.65 -10.56 -8.63
CA THR A 75 3.06 -9.95 -9.83
C THR A 75 1.54 -9.84 -9.79
N LEU A 76 0.87 -10.55 -8.87
CA LEU A 76 -0.57 -10.46 -8.72
C LEU A 76 -0.99 -9.07 -8.22
N PRO A 77 -2.21 -8.61 -8.56
CA PRO A 77 -2.76 -7.33 -8.08
C PRO A 77 -3.24 -7.44 -6.63
N LEU A 78 -2.41 -8.02 -5.76
CA LEU A 78 -2.69 -8.18 -4.35
C LEU A 78 -2.11 -6.98 -3.57
N PRO A 79 -2.87 -6.39 -2.63
CA PRO A 79 -2.42 -5.25 -1.86
C PRO A 79 -1.09 -5.53 -1.15
N GLY A 80 -0.24 -4.51 -1.05
CA GLY A 80 1.06 -4.63 -0.37
C GLY A 80 2.14 -5.38 -1.15
N LEU A 81 1.84 -5.88 -2.36
CA LEU A 81 2.79 -6.51 -3.27
C LEU A 81 3.12 -5.59 -4.46
N ASP A 82 4.28 -5.79 -5.09
CA ASP A 82 4.79 -4.97 -6.20
C ASP A 82 3.78 -4.88 -7.37
N GLY A 83 3.08 -5.98 -7.65
CA GLY A 83 2.08 -6.10 -8.70
C GLY A 83 0.86 -5.20 -8.51
N PHE A 84 0.53 -4.82 -7.28
CA PHE A 84 -0.57 -3.88 -7.03
C PHE A 84 -0.22 -2.46 -7.47
N MET A 85 1.00 -1.99 -7.23
CA MET A 85 1.44 -0.68 -7.74
C MET A 85 1.53 -0.66 -9.26
N LEU A 86 1.95 -1.78 -9.85
CA LEU A 86 1.92 -1.95 -11.30
C LEU A 86 0.49 -1.89 -11.84
N LEU A 87 -0.49 -2.48 -11.16
CA LEU A 87 -1.90 -2.36 -11.54
C LEU A 87 -2.39 -0.90 -11.45
N VAL A 88 -2.10 -0.19 -10.36
CA VAL A 88 -2.49 1.21 -10.19
C VAL A 88 -1.89 2.09 -11.29
N LEU A 89 -0.63 1.87 -11.61
CA LEU A 89 0.08 2.56 -12.69
C LEU A 89 -0.50 2.19 -14.07
N ALA A 90 -0.84 0.93 -14.30
CA ALA A 90 -1.50 0.49 -15.53
C ALA A 90 -2.88 1.14 -15.67
N LEU A 91 -3.65 1.22 -14.58
CA LEU A 91 -4.95 1.89 -14.54
C LEU A 91 -4.78 3.37 -14.91
N GLU A 92 -3.81 4.05 -14.31
CA GLU A 92 -3.47 5.44 -14.64
C GLU A 92 -3.04 5.60 -16.11
N ALA A 93 -2.24 4.67 -16.64
CA ALA A 93 -1.84 4.69 -18.05
C ALA A 93 -3.05 4.57 -18.99
N THR A 94 -4.06 3.77 -18.62
CA THR A 94 -5.29 3.62 -19.42
C THR A 94 -6.28 4.79 -19.26
N LEU A 95 -6.35 5.41 -18.08
CA LEU A 95 -7.25 6.53 -17.77
C LEU A 95 -6.65 7.89 -18.16
N GLY A 96 -5.35 7.95 -18.42
CA GLY A 96 -4.59 9.18 -18.67
C GLY A 96 -3.55 9.43 -17.58
N LYS A 97 -2.31 9.68 -18.00
CA LYS A 97 -1.16 9.92 -17.12
C LYS A 97 -1.40 11.18 -16.28
N GLY A 98 -1.31 11.08 -14.94
CA GLY A 98 -1.58 12.19 -14.02
C GLY A 98 -3.04 12.31 -13.55
N THR A 99 -3.91 11.35 -13.91
CA THR A 99 -5.30 11.32 -13.41
C THR A 99 -5.38 11.04 -11.92
N LEU A 100 -4.43 10.30 -11.36
CA LEU A 100 -4.33 10.03 -9.92
C LEU A 100 -3.28 10.95 -9.28
N ALA A 101 -3.71 11.77 -8.33
CA ALA A 101 -2.79 12.59 -7.53
C ALA A 101 -1.85 11.71 -6.70
N ASP A 102 -0.59 12.13 -6.52
CA ASP A 102 0.41 11.39 -5.74
C ASP A 102 -0.04 11.17 -4.28
N GLU A 103 -0.83 12.10 -3.76
CA GLU A 103 -1.48 12.01 -2.44
C GLU A 103 -2.41 10.77 -2.35
N VAL A 104 -3.16 10.49 -3.42
CA VAL A 104 -4.06 9.32 -3.51
C VAL A 104 -3.26 8.03 -3.64
N LYS A 105 -2.16 8.03 -4.42
CA LYS A 105 -1.27 6.87 -4.57
C LYS A 105 -0.62 6.48 -3.24
N GLY A 106 -0.17 7.47 -2.46
CA GLY A 106 0.39 7.24 -1.13
C GLY A 106 -0.62 6.64 -0.14
N VAL A 107 -1.84 7.19 -0.11
CA VAL A 107 -2.97 6.64 0.67
C VAL A 107 -3.29 5.21 0.26
N LEU A 108 -3.37 4.96 -1.05
CA LEU A 108 -3.66 3.64 -1.60
C LEU A 108 -2.58 2.61 -1.23
N ASN A 109 -1.31 3.00 -1.23
CA ASN A 109 -0.20 2.13 -0.83
C ASN A 109 -0.29 1.73 0.65
N VAL A 110 -0.46 2.71 1.54
CA VAL A 110 -0.56 2.46 3.00
C VAL A 110 -1.75 1.56 3.29
N ALA A 111 -2.90 1.86 2.68
CA ALA A 111 -4.09 1.06 2.85
C ALA A 111 -3.93 -0.36 2.33
N ALA A 112 -3.28 -0.52 1.17
CA ALA A 112 -3.00 -1.81 0.59
C ALA A 112 -2.07 -2.64 1.49
N PHE A 113 -1.00 -2.02 2.02
CA PHE A 113 -0.12 -2.66 2.98
C PHE A 113 -0.86 -3.08 4.25
N CYS A 114 -1.73 -2.23 4.79
CA CYS A 114 -2.50 -2.59 5.97
C CYS A 114 -3.52 -3.72 5.69
N ALA A 115 -4.16 -3.73 4.53
CA ALA A 115 -5.05 -4.81 4.10
C ALA A 115 -4.28 -6.14 3.99
N PHE A 116 -3.07 -6.10 3.42
CA PHE A 116 -2.17 -7.25 3.35
C PHE A 116 -1.81 -7.79 4.73
N VAL A 117 -1.36 -6.93 5.65
CA VAL A 117 -1.01 -7.33 7.02
C VAL A 117 -2.21 -7.95 7.74
N TYR A 118 -3.40 -7.38 7.55
CA TYR A 118 -4.63 -7.94 8.11
C TYR A 118 -4.94 -9.33 7.54
N ALA A 119 -4.94 -9.49 6.22
CA ALA A 119 -5.17 -10.77 5.55
C ALA A 119 -4.13 -11.82 5.97
N PHE A 120 -2.85 -11.47 5.95
CA PHE A 120 -1.76 -12.33 6.38
C PHE A 120 -1.91 -12.75 7.85
N SER A 121 -2.28 -11.81 8.73
CA SER A 121 -2.54 -12.09 10.15
C SER A 121 -3.65 -13.12 10.33
N THR A 122 -4.76 -13.01 9.57
CA THR A 122 -5.86 -14.01 9.65
C THR A 122 -5.43 -15.40 9.19
N VAL A 123 -4.66 -15.48 8.09
CA VAL A 123 -4.14 -16.75 7.56
C VAL A 123 -3.16 -17.38 8.55
N LEU A 124 -2.26 -16.59 9.12
CA LEU A 124 -1.29 -17.06 10.11
C LEU A 124 -1.98 -17.57 11.38
N CYS A 125 -3.03 -16.87 11.85
CA CYS A 125 -3.81 -17.32 13.00
C CYS A 125 -4.52 -18.65 12.71
N SER A 126 -5.12 -18.81 11.53
CA SER A 126 -5.74 -20.08 11.11
C SER A 126 -4.73 -21.24 11.11
N ASP A 127 -3.50 -20.99 10.61
CA ASP A 127 -2.41 -21.97 10.63
C ASP A 127 -1.93 -22.30 12.06
N LEU A 128 -1.85 -21.29 12.94
CA LEU A 128 -1.48 -21.48 14.36
C LEU A 128 -2.54 -22.27 15.12
N GLU A 129 -3.83 -21.98 14.91
CA GLU A 129 -4.91 -22.70 15.56
C GLU A 129 -4.94 -24.19 15.17
N ALA A 130 -4.53 -24.51 13.94
CA ALA A 130 -4.37 -25.87 13.47
C ALA A 130 -3.24 -26.65 14.20
N MET A 131 -2.35 -25.98 14.95
CA MET A 131 -1.27 -26.62 15.72
C MET A 131 -1.68 -27.08 17.12
N GLY A 132 -2.94 -26.87 17.52
CA GLY A 132 -3.45 -27.30 18.82
C GLY A 132 -3.41 -26.22 19.90
N PRO A 133 -3.48 -26.58 21.20
CA PRO A 133 -3.73 -25.65 22.30
C PRO A 133 -2.68 -24.53 22.42
N THR A 134 -1.40 -24.87 22.26
CA THR A 134 -0.28 -23.91 22.32
C THR A 134 -0.34 -22.91 21.16
N GLY A 135 -0.74 -23.37 19.97
CA GLY A 135 -0.92 -22.51 18.80
C GLY A 135 -2.06 -21.51 18.98
N ARG A 136 -3.19 -21.93 19.58
CA ARG A 136 -4.31 -21.02 19.90
C ARG A 136 -3.92 -19.92 20.90
N ALA A 137 -3.07 -20.23 21.88
CA ALA A 137 -2.59 -19.25 22.84
C ALA A 137 -1.74 -18.15 22.18
N LEU A 138 -1.06 -18.45 21.06
CA LEU A 138 -0.32 -17.48 20.26
C LEU A 138 -1.19 -16.77 19.22
N ALA A 139 -2.19 -17.46 18.67
CA ALA A 139 -3.10 -16.91 17.64
C ALA A 139 -3.98 -15.78 18.18
N THR A 140 -4.49 -15.90 19.42
CA THR A 140 -5.42 -14.92 20.00
C THR A 140 -4.86 -13.50 20.13
N PRO A 141 -3.64 -13.25 20.68
CA PRO A 141 -3.08 -11.89 20.72
C PRO A 141 -2.75 -11.35 19.32
N ILE A 142 -2.32 -12.20 18.38
CA ILE A 142 -2.01 -11.80 16.99
C ILE A 142 -3.28 -11.36 16.26
N ALA A 143 -4.37 -12.14 16.39
CA ALA A 143 -5.66 -11.80 15.81
C ALA A 143 -6.24 -10.51 16.42
N ALA A 144 -6.06 -10.31 17.74
CA ALA A 144 -6.48 -9.08 18.41
C ALA A 144 -5.70 -7.85 17.91
N ALA A 145 -4.37 -7.97 17.76
CA ALA A 145 -3.53 -6.92 17.21
C ALA A 145 -3.91 -6.60 15.76
N GLY A 146 -4.13 -7.61 14.91
CA GLY A 146 -4.57 -7.43 13.52
C GLY A 146 -5.90 -6.66 13.43
N LYS A 147 -6.88 -7.01 14.27
CA LYS A 147 -8.17 -6.29 14.36
C LYS A 147 -8.00 -4.85 14.85
N ALA A 148 -7.10 -4.60 15.81
CA ALA A 148 -6.82 -3.25 16.30
C ALA A 148 -6.18 -2.36 15.23
N VAL A 149 -5.24 -2.89 14.44
CA VAL A 149 -4.65 -2.17 13.30
C VAL A 149 -5.70 -1.86 12.24
N ALA A 150 -6.55 -2.84 11.89
CA ALA A 150 -7.64 -2.64 10.94
C ALA A 150 -8.63 -1.56 11.41
N ALA A 151 -8.93 -1.51 12.71
CA ALA A 151 -9.79 -0.47 13.29
C ALA A 151 -9.14 0.93 13.27
N GLY A 152 -7.81 1.01 13.28
CA GLY A 152 -7.05 2.27 13.22
C GLY A 152 -6.86 2.83 11.82
N LEU A 153 -7.09 2.05 10.75
CA LEU A 153 -6.91 2.49 9.36
C LEU A 153 -7.60 3.80 9.03
N PRO A 154 -8.91 3.98 9.33
CA PRO A 154 -9.61 5.19 8.96
C PRO A 154 -8.96 6.44 9.56
N GLY A 155 -8.49 6.35 10.81
CA GLY A 155 -7.79 7.45 11.49
C GLY A 155 -6.42 7.74 10.89
N LEU A 156 -5.66 6.71 10.55
CA LEU A 156 -4.35 6.86 9.89
C LEU A 156 -4.47 7.54 8.53
N LEU A 157 -5.46 7.14 7.74
CA LEU A 157 -5.73 7.69 6.41
C LEU A 157 -6.21 9.15 6.47
N LEU A 158 -7.05 9.47 7.45
CA LEU A 158 -7.44 10.85 7.74
C LEU A 158 -6.22 11.69 8.15
N GLY A 159 -5.34 11.16 9.00
CA GLY A 159 -4.10 11.84 9.39
C GLY A 159 -3.18 12.12 8.19
N LEU A 160 -2.99 11.14 7.31
CA LEU A 160 -2.20 11.28 6.08
C LEU A 160 -2.77 12.32 5.13
N THR A 161 -4.09 12.29 4.88
CA THR A 161 -4.74 13.25 3.99
C THR A 161 -4.70 14.67 4.54
N ILE A 162 -4.92 14.86 5.86
CA ILE A 162 -4.78 16.15 6.51
C ILE A 162 -3.32 16.64 6.45
N GLY A 163 -2.35 15.77 6.72
CA GLY A 163 -0.93 16.11 6.65
C GLY A 163 -0.48 16.56 5.26
N GLN A 164 -0.95 15.88 4.21
CA GLN A 164 -0.70 16.28 2.82
C GLN A 164 -1.34 17.64 2.49
N LEU A 165 -2.56 17.90 2.99
CA LEU A 165 -3.22 19.19 2.80
C LEU A 165 -2.46 20.34 3.47
N VAL A 166 -1.93 20.10 4.67
CA VAL A 166 -1.09 21.06 5.40
C VAL A 166 0.22 21.31 4.66
N LEU A 167 0.91 20.26 4.19
CA LEU A 167 2.14 20.41 3.42
C LEU A 167 1.92 21.25 2.15
N LYS A 168 0.83 20.99 1.43
CA LYS A 168 0.46 21.77 0.24
C LYS A 168 0.22 23.25 0.55
N GLN A 169 -0.40 23.56 1.69
CA GLN A 169 -0.59 24.95 2.14
C GLN A 169 0.74 25.62 2.52
N VAL A 170 1.65 24.89 3.17
CA VAL A 170 2.99 25.39 3.51
C VAL A 170 3.80 25.66 2.24
N GLU A 171 3.75 24.76 1.26
CA GLU A 171 4.48 24.91 -0.01
C GLU A 171 3.94 26.07 -0.85
N GLN A 172 2.63 26.27 -0.91
CA GLN A 172 2.03 27.44 -1.56
C GLN A 172 2.41 28.76 -0.88
N SER A 173 2.49 28.76 0.45
CA SER A 173 2.95 29.93 1.23
C SER A 173 4.44 30.23 1.01
N ALA A 174 5.26 29.19 0.84
CA ALA A 174 6.68 29.32 0.51
C ALA A 174 6.90 29.78 -0.96
N GLY A 175 6.13 29.27 -1.91
CA GLY A 175 6.21 29.63 -3.33
C GLY A 175 5.77 31.06 -3.64
N GLY A 176 4.75 31.58 -2.93
CA GLY A 176 4.31 32.97 -3.06
C GLY A 176 5.38 33.99 -2.65
N SER A 177 6.24 33.62 -1.70
CA SER A 177 7.36 34.46 -1.26
C SER A 177 8.46 34.56 -2.33
N GLN A 178 8.71 33.49 -3.08
CA GLN A 178 9.71 33.49 -4.18
C GLN A 178 9.24 34.29 -5.40
N GLN A 179 7.95 34.22 -5.76
CA GLN A 179 7.40 35.05 -6.85
C GLN A 179 7.39 36.54 -6.50
N ALA A 180 7.10 36.91 -5.25
CA ALA A 180 7.19 38.29 -4.78
C ALA A 180 8.63 38.84 -4.78
N GLN A 181 9.64 37.98 -4.61
CA GLN A 181 11.05 38.37 -4.64
C GLN A 181 11.58 38.50 -6.09
N LYS A 182 11.13 37.62 -6.99
CA LYS A 182 11.45 37.69 -8.43
C LYS A 182 10.84 38.92 -9.11
N GLY A 183 9.62 39.31 -8.73
CA GLY A 183 8.98 40.54 -9.22
C GLY A 183 9.74 41.81 -8.81
N ARG A 184 10.17 41.90 -7.53
CA ARG A 184 11.01 43.02 -7.05
C ARG A 184 12.40 43.08 -7.70
N GLN A 185 13.00 41.94 -8.04
CA GLN A 185 14.25 41.92 -8.80
C GLN A 185 14.07 42.38 -10.25
N GLN A 186 12.95 42.04 -10.89
CA GLN A 186 12.66 42.51 -12.26
C GLN A 186 12.36 44.01 -12.30
N GLU A 187 11.64 44.55 -11.32
CA GLU A 187 11.45 46.00 -11.18
C GLU A 187 12.78 46.73 -10.89
N GLY A 188 13.63 46.16 -10.03
CA GLY A 188 14.96 46.70 -9.75
C GLY A 188 15.89 46.70 -10.98
N ASN A 189 15.85 45.65 -11.80
CA ASN A 189 16.63 45.58 -13.04
C ASN A 189 16.10 46.50 -14.15
N ALA A 190 14.77 46.68 -14.24
CA ALA A 190 14.15 47.61 -15.18
C ALA A 190 14.49 49.08 -14.87
N PHE A 191 14.79 49.39 -13.60
CA PHE A 191 15.27 50.71 -13.18
C PHE A 191 16.77 50.94 -13.50
N LEU A 192 17.59 49.88 -13.42
CA LEU A 192 19.03 49.94 -13.71
C LEU A 192 19.36 49.89 -15.22
N PHE A 193 18.50 49.30 -16.04
CA PHE A 193 18.68 49.18 -17.49
C PHE A 193 17.41 49.58 -18.25
N PRO A 194 17.15 50.89 -18.45
CA PRO A 194 16.02 51.33 -19.26
C PRO A 194 16.23 50.95 -20.74
N GLU A 195 15.32 50.15 -21.29
CA GLU A 195 15.32 49.77 -22.71
C GLU A 195 15.34 51.01 -23.63
N PRO A 196 16.18 51.04 -24.68
CA PRO A 196 16.22 52.16 -25.61
C PRO A 196 14.90 52.26 -26.36
N ARG A 197 14.18 53.37 -26.15
CA ARG A 197 12.94 53.67 -26.89
C ARG A 197 13.24 53.64 -28.39
N LYS A 198 12.68 52.66 -29.10
CA LYS A 198 12.63 52.68 -30.57
C LYS A 198 11.71 53.83 -30.98
N GLY A 199 12.30 54.89 -31.55
CA GLY A 199 11.56 56.02 -32.11
C GLY A 199 10.79 55.60 -33.37
N PRO A 200 9.61 56.19 -33.63
CA PRO A 200 8.83 55.88 -34.82
C PRO A 200 9.58 56.41 -36.07
N ARG A 201 9.70 55.53 -37.08
CA ARG A 201 10.10 55.90 -38.44
C ARG A 201 8.89 56.44 -39.20
#